data_AF-A0A645FXF8-F1
#
_entry.id   AF-A0A645FXF8-F1
#
_cell.length_a   1.000
_cell.length_b   1.000
_cell.length_c   1.000
_cell.angle_alpha   90.00
_cell.angle_beta   90.00
_cell.angle_gamma   90.00
#
_symmetry.space_group_name_H-M   'P 1'
#
loop_
_entity.id
_entity.type
_entity.pdbx_description
1 polymer ?
#
loop_
_entity_poly.entity_id
_entity_poly.type
_entity_poly.pdbx_seq_one_letter_code
_entity_poly.pdbx_strand_id
1 'polypeptide(L)'
;MTTSLYGDKVALDDNQRIRMDDWELRDDIQQACRDLWPLITTENLAQETDYAGYKQEFLNLFGFGLDGVDYDADVNTEVEFDVITL
;
A
#
# COMPACT_ATOMS: atom_id res chain seq x y z
N MET A 1 3.65 11.08 9.45
CA MET A 1 3.79 12.55 9.26
C MET A 1 4.21 13.30 10.52
N THR A 2 3.82 12.84 11.71
CA THR A 2 4.24 13.43 12.99
C THR A 2 5.73 13.32 13.27
N THR A 3 6.40 12.31 12.72
CA THR A 3 7.84 12.06 12.90
C THR A 3 8.75 12.80 11.91
N SER A 4 8.22 13.26 10.77
CA SER A 4 9.04 13.91 9.73
C SER A 4 8.62 15.37 9.56
N LEU A 5 7.46 15.66 8.97
CA LEU A 5 7.04 17.03 8.65
C LEU A 5 6.84 17.92 9.89
N TYR A 6 6.40 17.32 11.00
CA TYR A 6 6.17 18.02 12.28
C TYR A 6 7.06 17.49 13.42
N GLY A 7 8.11 16.73 13.08
CA GLY A 7 9.03 16.15 14.07
C GLY A 7 10.21 17.06 14.38
N ASP A 8 10.84 16.86 15.53
CA ASP A 8 12.00 17.66 15.97
C ASP A 8 13.24 17.51 15.06
N LYS A 9 13.32 16.42 14.28
CA LYS A 9 14.40 16.15 13.34
C LYS A 9 13.86 15.58 12.03
N VAL A 10 14.04 16.32 10.95
CA VAL A 10 13.74 15.85 9.59
C VAL A 10 15.01 15.29 8.97
N ALA A 11 15.04 13.99 8.70
CA ALA A 11 16.08 13.40 7.87
C ALA A 11 15.77 13.70 6.41
N LEU A 12 16.66 14.46 5.76
CA LEU A 12 16.60 14.77 4.35
C LEU A 12 17.70 14.00 3.61
N ASP A 13 17.42 13.60 2.38
CA ASP A 13 18.46 13.09 1.49
C ASP A 13 19.27 14.23 0.82
N ASP A 14 20.30 13.86 0.05
CA ASP A 14 21.19 14.82 -0.64
C ASP A 14 20.45 15.77 -1.61
N ASN A 15 19.23 15.39 -2.03
CA ASN A 15 18.37 16.19 -2.89
C ASN A 15 17.28 16.94 -2.10
N GLN A 16 17.42 17.05 -0.77
CA GLN A 16 16.48 17.71 0.13
C GLN A 16 15.07 17.09 0.15
N ARG A 17 14.97 15.78 -0.08
CA ARG A 17 13.68 15.05 -0.01
C ARG A 17 13.53 14.36 1.34
N ILE A 18 12.30 14.39 1.86
CA ILE A 18 11.91 13.53 3.00
C ILE A 18 11.70 12.12 2.46
N ARG A 19 12.43 11.15 3.01
CA ARG A 19 12.34 9.74 2.65
C ARG A 19 11.43 9.02 3.63
N MET A 20 10.35 8.44 3.11
CA MET A 20 9.40 7.59 3.86
C MET A 20 9.54 6.11 3.47
N ASP A 21 10.42 5.84 2.50
CA ASP A 21 10.80 4.54 1.95
C ASP A 21 12.04 3.97 2.65
N ASP A 22 12.45 4.56 3.78
CA ASP A 22 13.63 4.17 4.53
C ASP A 22 13.56 2.73 5.06
N TRP A 23 12.38 2.26 5.46
CA TRP A 23 12.21 0.87 5.92
C TRP A 23 12.15 -0.12 4.77
N GLU A 24 11.61 0.29 3.62
CA GLU A 24 11.52 -0.54 2.41
C GLU A 24 12.88 -0.70 1.74
N LEU A 25 13.71 0.34 1.75
CA LEU A 25 15.03 0.37 1.11
C LEU A 25 16.17 -0.18 1.98
N ARG A 26 15.86 -0.79 3.13
CA ARG A 26 16.91 -1.44 3.93
C ARG A 26 17.58 -2.57 3.15
N ASP A 27 18.89 -2.69 3.31
CA ASP A 27 19.70 -3.68 2.57
C ASP A 27 19.22 -5.12 2.77
N ASP A 28 18.77 -5.47 3.98
CA ASP A 28 18.26 -6.81 4.30
C ASP A 28 16.93 -7.12 3.59
N ILE A 29 16.01 -6.17 3.56
CA ILE A 29 14.73 -6.28 2.83
C ILE A 29 14.98 -6.36 1.32
N GLN A 30 15.79 -5.44 0.80
CA GLN A 30 16.11 -5.38 -0.63
C GLN A 30 16.87 -6.62 -1.09
N GLN A 31 17.75 -7.19 -0.26
CA GLN A 31 18.46 -8.42 -0.59
C GLN A 31 17.52 -9.63 -0.62
N ALA A 32 16.62 -9.76 0.36
CA ALA A 32 15.63 -10.82 0.38
C ALA A 32 14.75 -10.81 -0.89
N CYS A 33 14.31 -9.63 -1.32
CA CYS A 33 13.58 -9.48 -2.58
C CYS A 33 14.40 -9.90 -3.79
N ARG A 34 15.69 -9.49 -3.88
CA ARG A 34 16.59 -9.86 -4.98
C ARG A 34 16.84 -11.37 -5.06
N ASP A 35 16.97 -12.04 -3.92
CA ASP A 35 17.24 -13.47 -3.86
C ASP A 35 16.00 -14.30 -4.25
N LEU A 36 14.81 -13.83 -3.89
CA LEU A 36 13.54 -14.47 -4.26
C LEU A 36 13.16 -14.23 -5.72
N TRP A 37 13.46 -13.06 -6.28
CA TRP A 37 13.05 -12.65 -7.63
C TRP A 37 13.33 -13.68 -8.75
N PRO A 38 14.52 -14.30 -8.88
CA PRO A 38 14.78 -15.29 -9.92
C PRO A 38 14.12 -16.64 -9.68
N LEU A 39 13.61 -16.91 -8.47
CA LEU A 39 12.98 -18.16 -8.09
C LEU A 39 11.45 -18.14 -8.29
N ILE A 40 10.87 -16.96 -8.51
CA ILE A 40 9.43 -16.80 -8.71
C ILE A 40 9.00 -17.38 -10.07
N THR A 41 8.00 -18.25 -10.01
CA THR A 41 7.28 -18.80 -11.15
C THR A 41 5.77 -18.63 -10.93
N THR A 42 4.98 -18.82 -11.99
CA THR A 42 3.52 -18.72 -11.89
C THR A 42 2.94 -19.70 -10.85
N GLU A 43 3.56 -20.85 -10.68
CA GLU A 43 3.12 -21.92 -9.78
C GLU A 43 3.40 -21.61 -8.31
N ASN A 44 4.48 -20.89 -8.00
CA ASN A 44 4.89 -20.59 -6.62
C ASN A 44 4.59 -19.14 -6.18
N LEU A 45 4.13 -18.28 -7.10
CA LEU A 45 3.85 -16.87 -6.83
C LEU A 45 2.99 -16.67 -5.58
N ALA A 46 1.90 -17.43 -5.44
CA ALA A 46 0.99 -17.31 -4.30
C ALA A 46 1.53 -17.92 -2.99
N GLN A 47 2.63 -18.68 -3.04
CA GLN A 47 3.26 -19.31 -1.87
C GLN A 47 4.45 -18.49 -1.36
N GLU A 48 5.26 -17.99 -2.28
CA GLU A 48 6.51 -17.25 -2.00
C GLU A 48 6.28 -15.74 -1.87
N THR A 49 5.11 -15.24 -2.26
CA THR A 49 4.74 -13.82 -2.13
C THR A 49 3.35 -13.65 -1.54
N ASP A 50 3.10 -12.48 -0.95
CA ASP A 50 1.78 -12.11 -0.47
C ASP A 50 0.87 -11.58 -1.60
N TYR A 51 0.71 -12.39 -2.65
CA TYR A 51 -0.16 -12.05 -3.79
C TYR A 51 -1.64 -11.97 -3.38
N ALA A 52 -2.05 -12.79 -2.40
CA ALA A 52 -3.41 -12.78 -1.87
C ALA A 52 -3.72 -11.46 -1.16
N GLY A 53 -2.81 -11.00 -0.28
CA GLY A 53 -2.90 -9.70 0.39
C GLY A 53 -2.92 -8.55 -0.61
N TYR A 54 -2.02 -8.56 -1.60
CA TYR A 54 -2.01 -7.53 -2.66
C TYR A 54 -3.35 -7.43 -3.40
N LYS A 55 -3.95 -8.57 -3.77
CA LYS A 55 -5.27 -8.59 -4.43
C LYS A 55 -6.36 -8.06 -3.51
N GLN A 56 -6.32 -8.40 -2.22
CA GLN A 56 -7.27 -7.91 -1.24
C GLN A 56 -7.13 -6.39 -1.04
N GLU A 57 -5.91 -5.87 -0.86
CA GLU A 57 -5.65 -4.44 -0.75
C GLU A 57 -6.10 -3.68 -2.00
N PHE A 58 -5.88 -4.25 -3.19
CA PHE A 58 -6.38 -3.68 -4.43
C PHE A 58 -7.90 -3.58 -4.44
N LEU A 59 -8.61 -4.63 -4.02
CA LEU A 59 -10.07 -4.63 -3.91
C LEU A 59 -10.57 -3.61 -2.86
N ASN A 60 -9.86 -3.48 -1.74
CA ASN A 60 -10.18 -2.53 -0.68
C ASN A 60 -10.18 -1.08 -1.18
N LEU A 61 -9.30 -0.72 -2.12
CA LEU A 61 -9.27 0.62 -2.74
C LEU A 61 -10.57 0.95 -3.48
N PHE A 62 -11.26 -0.05 -4.00
CA PHE A 62 -12.56 0.10 -4.67
C PHE A 62 -13.75 -0.16 -3.74
N GLY A 63 -13.50 -0.36 -2.44
CA GLY A 63 -14.54 -0.60 -1.44
C GLY A 63 -15.00 -2.06 -1.34
N PHE A 64 -14.27 -3.02 -1.90
CA PHE A 64 -14.59 -4.45 -1.85
C PHE A 64 -13.72 -5.21 -0.83
N GLY A 65 -14.26 -6.24 -0.19
CA GLY A 65 -13.52 -7.09 0.77
C GLY A 65 -13.21 -6.42 2.12
N LEU A 66 -13.92 -5.35 2.46
CA LEU A 66 -13.77 -4.62 3.71
C LEU A 66 -14.54 -5.28 4.85
N ASP A 67 -13.88 -5.46 5.99
CA ASP A 67 -14.51 -5.92 7.21
C ASP A 67 -15.54 -4.90 7.71
N GLY A 68 -16.75 -5.38 8.04
CA GLY A 68 -17.84 -4.55 8.54
C GLY A 68 -18.76 -3.94 7.46
N VAL A 69 -18.54 -4.24 6.19
CA VAL A 69 -19.44 -3.90 5.09
C VAL A 69 -20.31 -5.11 4.73
N ASP A 70 -21.63 -4.94 4.74
CA ASP A 70 -22.56 -5.93 4.23
C ASP A 70 -22.69 -5.77 2.70
N TYR A 71 -22.14 -6.72 1.96
CA TYR A 71 -22.14 -6.71 0.48
C TYR A 71 -23.45 -7.20 -0.13
N ASP A 72 -24.35 -7.79 0.66
CA ASP A 72 -25.67 -8.23 0.19
C ASP A 72 -26.75 -7.16 0.39
N ALA A 73 -26.42 -6.07 1.09
CA ALA A 73 -27.34 -4.94 1.29
C ALA A 73 -27.50 -4.09 0.02
N ASP A 74 -28.71 -3.58 -0.20
CA ASP A 74 -28.97 -2.60 -1.25
C ASP A 74 -28.27 -1.26 -0.93
N VAL A 75 -27.52 -0.73 -1.91
CA VAL A 75 -26.77 0.53 -1.77
C VAL A 75 -27.17 1.50 -2.87
N ASN A 76 -27.45 2.75 -2.49
CA ASN A 76 -27.64 3.83 -3.46
C ASN A 76 -26.28 4.32 -3.98
N THR A 77 -26.11 4.37 -5.29
CA THR A 77 -24.88 4.88 -5.94
C THR A 77 -24.80 6.40 -5.97
N GLU A 78 -25.91 7.10 -5.76
CA GLU A 78 -25.96 8.57 -5.74
C GLU A 78 -25.69 9.07 -4.32
N VAL A 79 -24.55 9.74 -4.15
CA VAL A 79 -24.11 10.33 -2.87
C VAL A 79 -23.73 11.78 -3.10
N GLU A 80 -24.48 12.69 -2.49
CA GLU A 80 -24.18 14.12 -2.51
C GLU A 80 -23.17 14.46 -1.41
N PHE A 81 -22.22 15.35 -1.72
CA PHE A 81 -21.31 15.95 -0.76
C PHE A 81 -20.95 17.38 -1.21
N ASP A 82 -20.38 18.18 -0.29
CA ASP A 82 -20.01 19.56 -0.59
C ASP A 82 -18.81 19.61 -1.54
N VAL A 83 -19.10 19.65 -2.84
CA VAL A 83 -18.13 19.65 -3.93
C VAL A 83 -18.49 20.69 -4.96
N ILE A 84 -17.49 21.45 -5.40
CA ILE A 84 -17.65 22.41 -6.48
C ILE A 84 -17.68 21.63 -7.80
N THR A 85 -18.77 21.77 -8.56
CA THR A 85 -18.81 21.34 -9.96
C THR A 85 -18.23 22.45 -10.83
N LEU A 86 -17.13 22.15 -11.54
CA LEU A 86 -16.40 23.10 -12.39
C LEU A 86 -17.12 23.38 -13.72
#